data_AF-A0A2G9R3S8-F1
#
_entry.id   AF-A0A2G9R3S8-F1
#
_cell.length_a   1.000
_cell.length_b   1.000
_cell.length_c   1.000
_cell.angle_alpha   90.00
_cell.angle_beta   90.00
_cell.angle_gamma   90.00
#
_symmetry.space_group_name_H-M   'P 1'
#
loop_
_entity.id
_entity.type
_entity.pdbx_description
1 polymer ?
#
loop_
_entity_poly.entity_id
_entity_poly.type
_entity_poly.pdbx_seq_one_letter_code
_entity_poly.pdbx_strand_id
1 'polypeptide(L)'
;MTPHTEPSPRHSARSSISGTMEAAGALVLYVMAAQLCAVFSQPALPLVINTWPFRTATQAAWNVLASGRSALDAVEKGCTQCEIDQCDGSVGSTMKVGAVASLRRIKNAIGVARAVMEHTKHTFLVGESDAIVSFCDREEIGCSSVGGGPCFQEEEDSQSQSC
;
A
#
# COMPACT_ATOMS: atom_id res chain seq x y z
N MET A 1 59.09 34.20 74.16
CA MET A 1 59.25 34.30 72.70
C MET A 1 59.11 32.90 72.10
N THR A 2 58.16 32.73 71.17
CA THR A 2 57.92 31.57 70.26
C THR A 2 57.31 30.29 70.90
N PRO A 3 56.48 29.52 70.17
CA PRO A 3 55.05 29.81 70.03
C PRO A 3 54.14 28.59 70.28
N HIS A 4 52.84 28.87 70.42
CA HIS A 4 51.74 27.91 70.38
C HIS A 4 51.70 27.14 69.06
N THR A 5 51.35 25.85 69.11
CA THR A 5 50.82 25.13 67.93
C THR A 5 49.68 24.23 68.38
N GLU A 6 48.47 24.70 68.11
CA GLU A 6 47.19 24.04 68.30
C GLU A 6 46.95 23.06 67.12
N PRO A 7 46.52 21.81 67.35
CA PRO A 7 46.20 20.90 66.26
C PRO A 7 44.81 21.20 65.67
N SER A 8 44.77 21.40 64.35
CA SER A 8 43.56 21.66 63.55
C SER A 8 42.46 20.60 63.70
N PRO A 9 41.18 20.98 63.51
CA PRO A 9 40.06 20.05 63.50
C PRO A 9 40.07 19.23 62.21
N ARG A 10 39.94 17.90 62.35
CA ARG A 10 39.69 16.99 61.24
C ARG A 10 38.28 17.23 60.71
N HIS A 11 38.16 17.81 59.52
CA HIS A 11 36.93 17.85 58.77
C HIS A 11 36.50 16.42 58.42
N SER A 12 35.42 15.97 59.07
CA SER A 12 34.69 14.76 58.71
C SER A 12 34.10 14.95 57.32
N ALA A 13 34.70 14.31 56.32
CA ALA A 13 34.23 14.27 54.96
C ALA A 13 32.92 13.48 54.91
N ARG A 14 31.79 14.18 55.01
CA ARG A 14 30.45 13.64 54.78
C ARG A 14 30.25 13.54 53.27
N SER A 15 30.52 12.37 52.69
CA SER A 15 30.29 12.11 51.28
C SER A 15 28.78 12.12 50.98
N SER A 16 28.30 13.17 50.31
CA SER A 16 26.95 13.25 49.75
C SER A 16 26.80 12.25 48.61
N ILE A 17 26.10 11.15 48.88
CA ILE A 17 25.74 10.09 47.90
C ILE A 17 24.39 10.37 47.21
N SER A 18 23.80 11.56 47.42
CA SER A 18 22.41 11.87 47.05
C SER A 18 22.17 12.25 45.58
N GLY A 19 23.12 12.01 44.66
CA GLY A 19 23.06 12.50 43.28
C GLY A 19 22.82 11.43 42.20
N THR A 20 22.94 10.13 42.51
CA THR A 20 22.89 9.07 41.48
C THR A 20 21.54 8.35 41.39
N MET A 21 20.62 8.58 42.32
CA MET A 21 19.31 7.90 42.34
C MET A 21 18.29 8.51 41.36
N GLU A 22 18.47 9.77 40.93
CA GLU A 22 17.54 10.42 39.99
C GLU A 22 17.75 9.97 38.54
N ALA A 23 19.00 9.79 38.11
CA ALA A 23 19.33 9.41 36.73
C ALA A 23 18.91 7.97 36.39
N ALA A 24 19.04 7.04 37.34
CA ALA A 24 18.63 5.65 37.15
C ALA A 24 17.10 5.51 37.05
N GLY A 25 16.34 6.29 37.84
CA GLY A 25 14.88 6.32 37.78
C GLY A 25 14.36 6.87 36.45
N ALA A 26 14.98 7.95 35.94
CA ALA A 26 14.63 8.53 34.64
C ALA A 26 14.90 7.57 33.46
N LEU A 27 16.00 6.81 33.52
CA LEU A 27 16.34 5.83 32.49
C LEU A 27 15.34 4.65 32.46
N VAL A 28 14.98 4.11 33.63
CA VAL A 28 13.99 3.02 33.73
C VAL A 28 12.62 3.50 33.27
N LEU A 29 12.21 4.72 33.63
CA LEU A 29 10.94 5.30 33.20
C LEU A 29 10.92 5.55 31.68
N TYR A 30 12.04 5.99 31.10
CA TYR A 30 12.19 6.20 29.66
C TYR A 30 12.15 4.87 28.88
N VAL A 31 12.84 3.83 29.36
CA VAL A 31 12.81 2.48 28.76
C VAL A 31 11.42 1.88 28.84
N MET A 32 10.73 2.00 29.98
CA MET A 32 9.35 1.51 30.15
C MET A 32 8.36 2.30 29.29
N ALA A 33 8.50 3.63 29.17
CA ALA A 33 7.67 4.46 28.31
C ALA A 33 7.91 4.18 26.81
N ALA A 34 9.16 3.93 26.41
CA ALA A 34 9.51 3.54 25.04
C ALA A 34 8.95 2.16 24.68
N GLN A 35 9.01 1.19 25.60
CA GLN A 35 8.41 -0.13 25.43
C GLN A 35 6.88 -0.06 25.39
N LEU A 36 6.26 0.87 26.14
CA LEU A 36 4.82 1.13 26.08
C LEU A 36 4.41 1.75 24.72
N CYS A 37 5.17 2.70 24.18
CA CYS A 37 4.92 3.28 22.85
C CYS A 37 4.96 2.22 21.72
N ALA A 38 5.89 1.26 21.79
CA ALA A 38 6.01 0.20 20.78
C ALA A 38 4.82 -0.77 20.78
N VAL A 39 4.14 -0.95 21.92
CA VAL A 39 2.96 -1.83 22.04
C VAL A 39 1.68 -1.14 21.53
N PHE A 40 1.59 0.19 21.62
CA PHE A 40 0.41 0.96 21.20
C PHE A 40 0.43 1.44 19.75
N SER A 41 1.57 1.39 19.06
CA SER A 41 1.66 1.64 17.62
C SER A 41 1.41 0.35 16.83
N GLN A 42 0.22 -0.22 16.96
CA GLN A 42 -0.19 -1.28 16.04
C GLN A 42 -0.73 -0.62 14.77
N PRO A 43 -0.13 -0.86 13.58
CA PRO A 43 -0.83 -0.57 12.35
C PRO A 43 -2.08 -1.45 12.35
N ALA A 44 -3.23 -0.89 11.95
CA ALA A 44 -4.50 -1.57 11.87
C ALA A 44 -4.55 -2.60 10.71
N LEU A 45 -3.49 -3.38 10.53
CA LEU A 45 -3.25 -4.21 9.35
C LEU A 45 -2.50 -5.51 9.74
N PRO A 46 -2.82 -6.63 9.08
CA PRO A 46 -3.47 -6.70 7.76
C PRO A 46 -5.00 -6.50 7.77
N LEU A 47 -5.52 -5.88 6.70
CA LEU A 47 -6.96 -5.74 6.39
C LEU A 47 -7.18 -6.14 4.93
N VAL A 48 -8.21 -6.94 4.69
CA VAL A 48 -8.63 -7.38 3.35
C VAL A 48 -10.06 -6.94 3.13
N ILE A 49 -10.32 -6.22 2.05
CA ILE A 49 -11.66 -5.81 1.62
C ILE A 49 -11.85 -6.31 0.18
N ASN A 50 -12.98 -6.96 -0.10
CA ASN A 50 -13.44 -7.28 -1.44
C ASN A 50 -14.87 -6.77 -1.66
N THR A 51 -15.29 -6.67 -2.92
CA THR A 51 -16.53 -6.01 -3.34
C THR A 51 -17.81 -6.79 -3.04
N TRP A 52 -17.72 -8.12 -2.93
CA TRP A 52 -18.85 -9.06 -2.83
C TRP A 52 -18.63 -10.08 -1.70
N PRO A 53 -19.65 -10.84 -1.26
CA PRO A 53 -19.52 -11.78 -0.13
C PRO A 53 -18.75 -13.07 -0.48
N PHE A 54 -17.60 -12.96 -1.14
CA PHE A 54 -16.74 -14.08 -1.54
C PHE A 54 -15.74 -14.41 -0.43
N ARG A 55 -16.23 -15.15 0.57
CA ARG A 55 -15.44 -15.48 1.77
C ARG A 55 -14.21 -16.32 1.46
N THR A 56 -14.26 -17.20 0.44
CA THR A 56 -13.11 -18.04 0.04
C THR A 56 -11.96 -17.18 -0.47
N ALA A 57 -12.26 -16.18 -1.30
CA ALA A 57 -11.28 -15.22 -1.81
C ALA A 57 -10.70 -14.33 -0.71
N THR A 58 -11.54 -13.80 0.18
CA THR A 58 -11.09 -13.03 1.35
C THR A 58 -10.16 -13.87 2.24
N GLN A 59 -10.51 -15.14 2.49
CA GLN A 59 -9.70 -16.04 3.30
C GLN A 59 -8.35 -16.36 2.63
N ALA A 60 -8.35 -16.58 1.31
CA ALA A 60 -7.12 -16.85 0.56
C ALA A 60 -6.15 -15.66 0.64
N ALA A 61 -6.65 -14.44 0.44
CA ALA A 61 -5.88 -13.22 0.60
C ALA A 61 -5.39 -13.03 2.04
N TRP A 62 -6.25 -13.27 3.04
CA TRP A 62 -5.90 -13.18 4.45
C TRP A 62 -4.77 -14.13 4.83
N ASN A 63 -4.80 -15.39 4.37
CA ASN A 63 -3.76 -16.37 4.67
C ASN A 63 -2.38 -15.92 4.19
N VAL A 64 -2.33 -15.24 3.03
CA VAL A 64 -1.09 -14.68 2.49
C VAL A 64 -0.59 -13.52 3.35
N LEU A 65 -1.46 -12.58 3.73
CA LEU A 65 -1.08 -11.47 4.61
C LEU A 65 -0.67 -11.94 6.01
N ALA A 66 -1.40 -12.90 6.59
CA ALA A 66 -1.11 -13.48 7.90
C ALA A 66 0.25 -14.22 7.92
N SER A 67 0.69 -14.72 6.77
CA SER A 67 2.02 -15.32 6.61
C SER A 67 3.16 -14.29 6.46
N GLY A 68 2.85 -12.99 6.48
CA GLY A 68 3.84 -11.91 6.34
C GLY A 68 4.30 -11.67 4.89
N ARG A 69 3.56 -12.19 3.89
CA ARG A 69 3.84 -11.91 2.47
C ARG A 69 3.30 -10.54 2.05
N SER A 70 3.65 -10.13 0.84
CA SER A 70 3.30 -8.81 0.33
C SER A 70 1.79 -8.64 0.12
N ALA A 71 1.31 -7.40 0.14
CA ALA A 71 -0.08 -7.09 -0.17
C ALA A 71 -0.45 -7.46 -1.61
N LEU A 72 0.50 -7.36 -2.55
CA LEU A 72 0.29 -7.76 -3.94
C LEU A 72 0.03 -9.26 -4.07
N ASP A 73 0.84 -10.08 -3.39
CA ASP A 73 0.65 -11.54 -3.36
C ASP A 73 -0.72 -11.92 -2.80
N ALA A 74 -1.21 -11.17 -1.81
CA ALA A 74 -2.50 -11.42 -1.19
C ALA A 74 -3.66 -11.10 -2.13
N VAL A 75 -3.57 -9.99 -2.86
CA VAL A 75 -4.56 -9.62 -3.87
C VAL A 75 -4.57 -10.64 -5.00
N GLU A 76 -3.40 -11.02 -5.53
CA GLU A 76 -3.28 -12.03 -6.57
C GLU A 76 -3.92 -13.35 -6.11
N LYS A 77 -3.55 -13.84 -4.93
CA LYS A 77 -4.09 -15.11 -4.42
C LYS A 77 -5.60 -15.06 -4.19
N GLY A 78 -6.13 -13.93 -3.72
CA GLY A 78 -7.57 -13.72 -3.53
C GLY A 78 -8.32 -13.71 -4.86
N CYS A 79 -7.82 -12.98 -5.86
CA CYS A 79 -8.41 -12.93 -7.20
C CYS A 79 -8.36 -14.28 -7.91
N THR A 80 -7.22 -14.99 -7.85
CA THR A 80 -7.07 -16.34 -8.40
C THR A 80 -8.04 -17.32 -7.74
N GLN A 81 -8.33 -17.17 -6.44
CA GLN A 81 -9.32 -18.01 -5.78
C GLN A 81 -10.72 -17.80 -6.37
N CYS A 82 -11.11 -16.55 -6.66
CA CYS A 82 -12.37 -16.26 -7.37
C CYS A 82 -12.41 -16.84 -8.79
N GLU A 83 -11.28 -16.81 -9.51
CA GLU A 83 -11.16 -17.40 -10.85
C GLU A 83 -11.32 -18.93 -10.82
N ILE A 84 -10.80 -19.60 -9.80
CA ILE A 84 -10.94 -21.06 -9.66
C ILE A 84 -12.36 -21.42 -9.22
N ASP A 85 -12.86 -20.74 -8.18
CA ASP A 85 -14.17 -21.03 -7.58
C ASP A 85 -15.34 -20.56 -8.44
N GLN A 86 -15.07 -19.78 -9.49
CA GLN A 86 -16.10 -19.17 -10.33
C GLN A 86 -17.08 -18.36 -9.49
N CYS A 87 -16.54 -17.52 -8.60
CA CYS A 87 -17.33 -16.66 -7.73
C CYS A 87 -18.27 -15.82 -8.61
N ASP A 88 -19.58 -16.00 -8.43
CA ASP A 88 -20.70 -15.44 -9.22
C ASP A 88 -20.72 -15.72 -10.75
N GLY A 89 -19.73 -16.44 -11.28
CA GLY A 89 -19.61 -16.77 -12.71
C GLY A 89 -19.23 -15.58 -13.61
N SER A 90 -18.98 -14.39 -13.07
CA SER A 90 -18.47 -13.23 -13.84
C SER A 90 -16.95 -13.24 -13.97
N VAL A 91 -16.25 -13.97 -13.10
CA VAL A 91 -14.78 -14.03 -13.06
C VAL A 91 -14.29 -15.38 -13.61
N GLY A 92 -13.71 -15.37 -14.81
CA GLY A 92 -12.99 -16.54 -15.39
C GLY A 92 -13.84 -17.62 -16.08
N SER A 93 -15.18 -17.53 -16.05
CA SER A 93 -16.11 -18.61 -16.50
C SER A 93 -16.00 -19.01 -17.97
N THR A 94 -15.60 -18.09 -18.82
CA THR A 94 -15.47 -18.34 -20.26
C THR A 94 -14.01 -18.38 -20.72
N MET A 95 -13.04 -18.25 -19.80
CA MET A 95 -11.62 -17.95 -20.11
C MET A 95 -11.44 -16.77 -21.08
N LYS A 96 -12.48 -15.96 -21.27
CA LYS A 96 -12.43 -14.78 -22.11
C LYS A 96 -11.80 -13.67 -21.29
N VAL A 97 -10.77 -13.08 -21.86
CA VAL A 97 -10.06 -11.94 -21.31
C VAL A 97 -10.00 -10.90 -22.41
N GLY A 98 -10.31 -9.66 -22.07
CA GLY A 98 -10.11 -8.51 -22.94
C GLY A 98 -9.32 -7.47 -22.17
N ALA A 99 -8.24 -6.99 -22.77
CA ALA A 99 -7.37 -5.99 -22.20
C ALA A 99 -7.03 -4.93 -23.25
N VAL A 100 -6.79 -3.71 -22.77
CA VAL A 100 -6.54 -2.53 -23.60
C VAL A 100 -5.41 -1.73 -22.98
N ALA A 101 -4.49 -1.24 -23.80
CA ALA A 101 -3.40 -0.37 -23.37
C ALA A 101 -3.24 0.82 -24.32
N SER A 102 -2.59 1.88 -23.84
CA SER A 102 -2.41 3.13 -24.58
C SER A 102 -3.73 3.86 -24.93
N LEU A 103 -4.77 3.68 -24.11
CA LEU A 103 -6.04 4.42 -24.24
C LEU A 103 -5.83 5.91 -23.91
N ARG A 104 -5.70 6.76 -24.93
CA ARG A 104 -5.74 8.21 -24.76
C ARG A 104 -7.16 8.73 -24.90
N ARG A 105 -7.56 9.63 -24.00
CA ARG A 105 -8.86 10.33 -24.01
C ARG A 105 -10.09 9.42 -23.92
N ILE A 106 -10.02 8.15 -23.52
CA ILE A 106 -11.21 7.28 -23.37
C ILE A 106 -11.66 7.25 -21.91
N LYS A 107 -12.92 7.63 -21.62
CA LYS A 107 -13.46 7.65 -20.24
C LYS A 107 -13.65 6.26 -19.64
N ASN A 108 -14.13 5.30 -20.44
CA ASN A 108 -14.57 3.99 -19.95
C ASN A 108 -13.64 2.88 -20.43
N ALA A 109 -12.41 2.85 -19.90
CA ALA A 109 -11.40 1.86 -20.27
C ALA A 109 -11.87 0.41 -20.06
N ILE A 110 -12.57 0.14 -18.96
CA ILE A 110 -13.08 -1.20 -18.65
C ILE A 110 -14.24 -1.61 -19.57
N GLY A 111 -15.05 -0.65 -20.01
CA GLY A 111 -16.09 -0.87 -21.03
C GLY A 111 -15.48 -1.30 -22.37
N VAL A 112 -14.37 -0.66 -22.78
CA VAL A 112 -13.63 -1.09 -23.97
C VAL A 112 -13.00 -2.47 -23.78
N ALA A 113 -12.35 -2.73 -22.64
CA ALA A 113 -11.77 -4.04 -22.33
C ALA A 113 -12.82 -5.17 -22.38
N ARG A 114 -14.02 -4.92 -21.83
CA ARG A 114 -15.16 -5.84 -21.91
C ARG A 114 -15.63 -6.02 -23.34
N ALA A 115 -15.72 -4.94 -24.11
CA ALA A 115 -16.14 -5.06 -25.50
C ALA A 115 -15.12 -5.84 -26.36
N VAL A 116 -13.81 -5.69 -26.09
CA VAL A 116 -12.78 -6.53 -26.72
C VAL A 116 -13.04 -8.01 -26.43
N MET A 117 -13.42 -8.33 -25.20
CA MET A 117 -13.74 -9.69 -24.77
C MET A 117 -15.03 -10.24 -25.41
N GLU A 118 -16.06 -9.40 -25.59
CA GLU A 118 -17.39 -9.81 -26.05
C GLU A 118 -17.55 -9.78 -27.58
N HIS A 119 -16.89 -8.83 -28.25
CA HIS A 119 -17.05 -8.54 -29.67
C HIS A 119 -15.83 -8.88 -30.53
N THR A 120 -14.72 -9.33 -29.92
CA THR A 120 -13.53 -9.72 -30.68
C THR A 120 -13.02 -11.09 -30.27
N LYS A 121 -12.17 -11.67 -31.13
CA LYS A 121 -11.41 -12.89 -30.83
C LYS A 121 -10.03 -12.57 -30.22
N HIS A 122 -9.73 -11.29 -30.00
CA HIS A 122 -8.43 -10.84 -29.52
C HIS A 122 -8.49 -10.62 -28.01
N THR A 123 -7.40 -10.94 -27.32
CA THR A 123 -7.30 -10.78 -25.86
C THR A 123 -6.74 -9.41 -25.47
N PHE A 124 -6.01 -8.76 -26.38
CA PHE A 124 -5.30 -7.53 -26.09
C PHE A 124 -5.28 -6.59 -27.29
N LEU A 125 -5.79 -5.37 -27.12
CA LEU A 125 -5.71 -4.32 -28.12
C LEU A 125 -4.84 -3.17 -27.60
N VAL A 126 -3.84 -2.80 -28.40
CA VAL A 126 -2.97 -1.66 -28.14
C VAL A 126 -2.98 -0.82 -29.40
N GLY A 127 -3.25 0.47 -29.26
CA GLY A 127 -3.33 1.34 -30.42
C GLY A 127 -3.51 2.80 -30.04
N GLU A 128 -3.42 3.65 -31.06
CA GLU A 128 -3.75 5.06 -30.95
C GLU A 128 -5.25 5.23 -30.67
N SER A 129 -5.62 6.35 -30.02
CA SER A 129 -7.01 6.67 -29.68
C SER A 129 -7.95 6.43 -30.86
N ASP A 130 -7.57 6.85 -32.07
CA ASP A 130 -8.42 6.80 -33.26
C ASP A 130 -8.74 5.37 -33.69
N ALA A 131 -7.80 4.43 -33.54
CA ALA A 131 -8.02 3.02 -33.86
C ALA A 131 -9.03 2.40 -32.88
N ILE A 132 -8.91 2.74 -31.60
CA ILE A 132 -9.80 2.22 -30.55
C ILE A 132 -11.18 2.89 -30.61
N VAL A 133 -11.24 4.19 -30.92
CA VAL A 133 -12.49 4.90 -31.18
C VAL A 133 -13.21 4.31 -32.39
N SER A 134 -12.48 3.95 -33.47
CA SER A 134 -13.10 3.28 -34.63
C SER A 134 -13.70 1.90 -34.28
N PHE A 135 -13.04 1.15 -33.39
CA PHE A 135 -13.56 -0.09 -32.85
C PHE A 135 -14.81 0.18 -32.00
N CYS A 136 -14.77 1.18 -31.14
CA CYS A 136 -15.91 1.59 -30.33
C CYS A 136 -17.11 2.02 -31.18
N ASP A 137 -16.91 2.85 -32.20
CA ASP A 137 -17.97 3.36 -33.07
C ASP A 137 -18.61 2.23 -33.89
N ARG A 138 -17.81 1.27 -34.36
CA ARG A 138 -18.30 0.12 -35.13
C ARG A 138 -19.22 -0.79 -34.31
N GLU A 139 -18.96 -0.90 -33.02
CA GLU A 139 -19.70 -1.79 -32.11
C GLU A 139 -20.67 -0.99 -31.20
N GLU A 140 -20.92 0.28 -31.50
CA GLU A 140 -21.79 1.21 -30.73
C GLU A 140 -21.44 1.32 -29.23
N ILE A 141 -20.16 1.14 -28.89
CA ILE A 141 -19.66 1.26 -27.52
C ILE A 141 -19.44 2.74 -27.22
N GLY A 142 -20.12 3.28 -26.21
CA GLY A 142 -20.04 4.68 -25.79
C GLY A 142 -18.65 5.11 -25.27
N CYS A 143 -17.69 5.28 -26.17
CA CYS A 143 -16.33 5.72 -25.89
C CYS A 143 -16.25 7.25 -25.92
N SER A 144 -16.84 7.91 -24.92
CA SER A 144 -16.80 9.36 -24.82
C SER A 144 -15.37 9.86 -24.58
N SER A 145 -14.92 10.79 -25.41
CA SER A 145 -13.63 11.44 -25.24
C SER A 145 -13.60 12.26 -23.93
N VAL A 146 -12.59 12.05 -23.07
CA VAL A 146 -12.32 12.95 -21.94
C VAL A 146 -11.82 14.27 -22.53
N GLY A 147 -12.64 15.32 -22.44
CA GLY A 147 -12.15 16.69 -22.62
C GLY A 147 -11.03 16.95 -21.61
N GLY A 148 -9.90 17.48 -22.11
CA GLY A 148 -8.62 17.53 -21.39
C GLY A 148 -8.72 18.07 -19.97
N GLY A 149 -8.50 17.18 -19.00
CA GLY A 149 -8.04 17.53 -17.66
C GLY A 149 -6.52 17.45 -17.61
N PRO A 150 -5.85 18.21 -16.71
CA PRO A 150 -4.39 18.25 -16.67
C PRO A 150 -3.81 16.87 -16.32
N CYS A 151 -2.80 16.45 -17.10
CA CYS A 151 -2.01 15.25 -16.84
C CYS A 151 -1.38 15.35 -15.44
N PHE A 152 -1.63 14.35 -14.59
CA PHE A 152 -0.77 14.08 -13.46
C PHE A 152 0.60 13.68 -14.01
N GLN A 153 1.60 14.54 -13.78
CA GLN A 153 3.00 14.27 -14.07
C GLN A 153 3.54 13.37 -12.96
N GLU A 154 3.83 12.10 -13.28
CA GLU A 154 4.96 11.43 -12.65
C GLU A 154 6.18 11.77 -13.49
N GLU A 155 7.08 12.51 -12.85
CA GLU A 155 8.35 12.96 -13.39
C GLU A 155 9.39 11.87 -13.09
N GLU A 156 9.88 11.17 -14.11
CA GLU A 156 11.33 11.04 -14.34
C GLU A 156 11.65 10.58 -15.77
N ASP A 157 12.27 11.52 -16.48
CA ASP A 157 13.22 11.46 -17.59
C ASP A 157 12.93 10.88 -18.99
N SER A 158 13.15 11.81 -19.94
CA SER A 158 13.52 11.67 -21.36
C SER A 158 12.44 11.25 -22.37
N GLN A 159 11.74 12.29 -22.81
CA GLN A 159 11.58 12.66 -24.23
C GLN A 159 10.88 11.65 -25.15
N SER A 160 9.56 11.81 -25.24
CA SER A 160 8.95 12.34 -26.47
C SER A 160 7.48 12.65 -26.20
N GLN A 161 7.21 13.91 -25.90
CA GLN A 161 5.87 14.45 -25.84
C GLN A 161 5.28 14.50 -27.26
N SER A 162 4.11 13.88 -27.43
CA SER A 162 3.04 14.47 -28.21
C SER A 162 1.76 14.26 -27.42
N CYS A 163 0.94 15.31 -27.34
CA CYS A 163 -0.35 15.34 -26.64
C CYS A 163 -1.29 14.21 -27.08
#